data_AF-A0A419EJ52-F1
#
_entry.id   AF-A0A419EJ52-F1
#
_cell.length_a   1.000
_cell.length_b   1.000
_cell.length_c   1.000
_cell.angle_alpha   90.00
_cell.angle_beta   90.00
_cell.angle_gamma   90.00
#
_symmetry.space_group_name_H-M   'P 1'
#
loop_
_entity.id
_entity.type
_entity.pdbx_description
1 polymer ?
#
loop_
_entity_poly.entity_id
_entity_poly.type
_entity_poly.pdbx_seq_one_letter_code
_entity_poly.pdbx_strand_id
1 'polypeptide(L)'
;MTTPLIECIPNFSEARRPEVIDQIAAAIQSVADVKLLDRSSDLDHNRTVLTFAGSAAGVEEAAFRAIKTAAVHLIPAFLCKKPARKNGVAT
;
A
#
# COMPACT_ATOMS: atom_id res chain seq x y z
N MET A 1 9.58 -26.93 11.81
CA MET A 1 8.39 -26.07 11.69
C MET A 1 8.59 -25.24 10.43
N THR A 2 7.77 -25.45 9.40
CA THR A 2 7.80 -24.61 8.19
C THR A 2 7.15 -23.27 8.51
N THR A 3 7.82 -22.17 8.22
CA THR A 3 7.21 -20.84 8.34
C THR A 3 6.11 -20.73 7.28
N PRO A 4 4.84 -20.46 7.65
CA PRO A 4 3.77 -20.33 6.67
C PRO A 4 4.02 -19.13 5.77
N LEU A 5 3.89 -19.35 4.46
CA LEU A 5 3.97 -18.29 3.46
C LEU A 5 2.58 -17.69 3.26
N ILE A 6 2.47 -16.37 3.35
CA ILE A 6 1.23 -15.62 3.16
C ILE A 6 1.30 -14.90 1.82
N GLU A 7 0.20 -14.90 1.07
CA GLU A 7 0.01 -14.10 -0.14
C GLU A 7 -0.95 -12.94 0.13
N CYS A 8 -0.66 -11.78 -0.45
CA CYS A 8 -1.51 -10.60 -0.38
C CYS A 8 -1.72 -10.03 -1.79
N ILE A 9 -2.97 -9.68 -2.08
CA ILE A 9 -3.44 -9.29 -3.42
C ILE A 9 -4.21 -7.95 -3.36
N PRO A 10 -3.57 -6.83 -2.93
CA PRO A 10 -4.25 -5.54 -2.88
C PRO A 10 -4.64 -5.03 -4.27
N ASN A 11 -5.80 -4.36 -4.32
CA ASN A 11 -6.33 -3.70 -5.49
C ASN A 11 -6.26 -2.17 -5.29
N PHE A 12 -5.54 -1.49 -6.17
CA PHE A 12 -5.42 -0.04 -6.20
C PHE A 12 -6.25 0.52 -7.35
N SER A 13 -7.10 1.51 -7.08
CA SER A 13 -7.88 2.24 -8.11
C SER A 13 -7.02 3.25 -8.88
N GLU A 14 -5.89 2.79 -9.41
CA GLU A 14 -4.97 3.53 -10.24
C GLU A 14 -4.32 2.59 -11.28
N ALA A 15 -4.25 3.04 -12.53
CA ALA A 15 -3.49 2.39 -13.60
C ALA A 15 -2.90 3.38 -14.62
N ARG A 16 -3.34 4.64 -14.59
CA ARG A 16 -2.99 5.68 -15.58
C ARG A 16 -1.70 6.41 -15.22
N ARG A 17 -1.35 6.42 -13.93
CA ARG A 17 -0.10 6.96 -13.38
C ARG A 17 0.87 5.82 -13.02
N PRO A 18 1.62 5.26 -13.98
CA PRO A 18 2.52 4.14 -13.72
C PRO A 18 3.56 4.47 -12.65
N GLU A 19 4.01 5.72 -12.56
CA GLU A 19 4.97 6.19 -11.56
C GLU A 19 4.45 6.09 -10.11
N VAL A 20 3.14 6.19 -9.91
CA VAL A 20 2.51 5.99 -8.59
C VAL A 20 2.50 4.51 -8.24
N ILE A 21 2.15 3.66 -9.20
CA ILE A 21 2.17 2.20 -9.02
C ILE A 21 3.60 1.69 -8.78
N ASP A 22 4.59 2.25 -9.47
CA ASP A 22 6.01 1.92 -9.29
C ASP A 22 6.48 2.24 -7.87
N GLN A 23 6.07 3.39 -7.32
CA GLN A 23 6.37 3.77 -5.93
C GLN A 23 5.71 2.81 -4.93
N ILE A 24 4.47 2.39 -5.18
CA ILE A 24 3.77 1.41 -4.33
C ILE A 24 4.48 0.04 -4.40
N ALA A 25 4.84 -0.42 -5.59
CA ALA A 25 5.56 -1.68 -5.80
C ALA A 25 6.97 -1.65 -5.18
N ALA A 26 7.66 -0.52 -5.25
CA ALA A 26 8.95 -0.33 -4.58
C ALA A 26 8.80 -0.35 -3.04
N ALA A 27 7.73 0.22 -2.50
CA ALA A 27 7.44 0.18 -1.07
C ALA A 27 7.22 -1.26 -0.57
N ILE A 28 6.52 -2.10 -1.34
CA ILE A 28 6.36 -3.55 -1.06
C ILE A 28 7.72 -4.25 -1.07
N GLN A 29 8.51 -4.06 -2.13
CA GLN A 29 9.81 -4.71 -2.30
C GLN A 29 10.88 -4.25 -1.30
N SER A 30 10.65 -3.11 -0.62
CA SER A 30 11.54 -2.61 0.43
C SER A 30 11.46 -3.40 1.75
N VAL A 31 10.46 -4.28 1.89
CA VAL A 31 10.27 -5.11 3.09
C VAL A 31 11.03 -6.42 2.92
N ALA A 32 11.89 -6.73 3.89
CA ALA A 32 12.61 -7.99 3.92
C ALA A 32 11.65 -9.18 3.94
N ASP A 33 12.06 -10.30 3.31
CA ASP A 33 11.29 -11.54 3.23
C ASP A 33 9.93 -11.42 2.52
N VAL A 34 9.73 -10.36 1.72
CA VAL A 34 8.58 -10.18 0.83
C VAL A 34 9.03 -10.12 -0.62
N LYS A 35 8.31 -10.82 -1.50
CA LYS A 35 8.56 -10.83 -2.94
C LYS A 35 7.31 -10.42 -3.69
N LEU A 36 7.46 -9.43 -4.58
CA LEU A 36 6.44 -9.12 -5.58
C LEU A 36 6.42 -10.24 -6.62
N LEU A 37 5.25 -10.84 -6.82
CA LEU A 37 5.03 -11.99 -7.69
C LEU A 37 4.40 -11.58 -9.02
N ASP A 38 3.42 -10.67 -8.98
CA ASP A 38 2.70 -10.20 -10.16
C ASP A 38 2.28 -8.73 -10.04
N ARG A 39 2.10 -8.10 -11.20
CA ARG A 39 1.48 -6.79 -11.37
C ARG A 39 0.60 -6.85 -12.60
N SER A 40 -0.70 -6.66 -12.39
CA SER A 40 -1.69 -6.60 -13.46
C SER A 40 -2.42 -5.26 -13.43
N SER A 41 -2.23 -4.45 -14.47
CA SER A 41 -2.86 -3.13 -14.61
C SER A 41 -3.90 -3.16 -15.75
N ASP A 42 -5.08 -2.63 -15.46
CA ASP A 42 -6.20 -2.50 -16.39
C ASP A 42 -6.53 -1.00 -16.53
N LEU A 43 -6.18 -0.44 -17.70
CA LEU A 43 -6.31 0.97 -18.00
C LEU A 43 -7.77 1.42 -18.17
N ASP A 44 -8.61 0.53 -18.72
CA ASP A 44 -10.03 0.81 -18.97
C ASP A 44 -10.78 0.98 -17.64
N HIS A 45 -10.48 0.12 -16.67
CA HIS A 45 -11.10 0.15 -15.34
C HIS A 45 -10.31 0.97 -14.31
N ASN A 46 -9.18 1.57 -14.69
CA ASN A 46 -8.27 2.31 -13.81
C ASN A 46 -7.95 1.54 -12.51
N ARG A 47 -7.51 0.29 -12.65
CA ARG A 47 -7.15 -0.56 -11.51
C ARG A 47 -5.82 -1.26 -11.73
N THR A 48 -5.08 -1.42 -10.65
CA THR A 48 -3.89 -2.26 -10.61
C THR A 48 -4.01 -3.24 -9.45
N VAL A 49 -3.81 -4.51 -9.75
CA VAL A 49 -3.65 -5.58 -8.76
C VAL A 49 -2.16 -5.87 -8.63
N LEU A 50 -1.66 -5.83 -7.39
CA LEU A 50 -0.30 -6.28 -7.07
C LEU A 50 -0.41 -7.55 -6.26
N THR A 51 0.39 -8.56 -6.59
CA THR A 51 0.43 -9.83 -5.86
C THR A 51 1.81 -9.99 -5.26
N PHE A 52 1.90 -10.21 -3.95
CA PHE A 52 3.17 -10.47 -3.26
C PHE A 52 3.01 -11.51 -2.17
N ALA A 53 4.10 -12.20 -1.85
CA ALA A 53 4.11 -13.20 -0.79
C ALA A 53 5.35 -13.11 0.10
N GLY A 54 5.21 -13.56 1.34
CA GLY A 54 6.27 -13.52 2.34
C GLY A 54 5.85 -14.10 3.68
N SER A 55 6.63 -13.80 4.74
CA SER A 55 6.22 -14.10 6.11
C SER A 55 4.97 -13.29 6.51
N ALA A 56 4.20 -13.76 7.49
CA ALA A 56 3.01 -13.03 7.96
C ALA A 56 3.33 -11.57 8.36
N ALA A 57 4.40 -11.36 9.14
CA ALA A 57 4.84 -10.03 9.54
C ALA A 57 5.37 -9.18 8.38
N GLY A 58 6.11 -9.80 7.44
CA GLY A 58 6.59 -9.11 6.25
C GLY A 58 5.44 -8.65 5.35
N VAL A 59 4.45 -9.51 5.13
CA VAL A 59 3.27 -9.19 4.31
C VAL A 59 2.44 -8.08 4.94
N GLU A 60 2.23 -8.10 6.26
CA GLU A 60 1.54 -7.03 6.98
C GLU A 60 2.23 -5.68 6.80
N GLU A 61 3.55 -5.62 7.02
CA GLU A 61 4.34 -4.40 6.86
C GLU A 61 4.36 -3.93 5.40
N ALA A 62 4.49 -4.83 4.43
CA ALA A 62 4.46 -4.52 3.01
C ALA A 62 3.10 -3.95 2.58
N ALA A 63 2.00 -4.54 3.05
CA ALA A 63 0.65 -4.04 2.82
C ALA A 63 0.47 -2.63 3.43
N PHE A 64 0.93 -2.42 4.66
CA PHE A 64 0.85 -1.10 5.31
C PHE A 64 1.63 -0.03 4.55
N ARG A 65 2.88 -0.32 4.13
CA ARG A 65 3.69 0.61 3.34
C ARG A 65 3.04 0.91 1.99
N ALA A 66 2.51 -0.10 1.31
CA ALA A 66 1.81 0.05 0.05
C ALA A 66 0.60 1.00 0.18
N ILE A 67 -0.23 0.79 1.22
CA ILE A 67 -1.39 1.65 1.53
C ILE A 67 -0.94 3.06 1.88
N LYS A 68 0.11 3.22 2.70
CA LYS A 68 0.66 4.52 3.08
C LYS A 68 1.12 5.32 1.86
N THR A 69 1.86 4.69 0.95
CA THR A 69 2.31 5.31 -0.31
C THR A 69 1.10 5.67 -1.18
N ALA A 70 0.16 4.75 -1.36
CA ALA A 70 -1.06 5.00 -2.11
C ALA A 70 -1.86 6.18 -1.53
N ALA A 71 -1.95 6.31 -0.21
CA ALA A 71 -2.66 7.41 0.44
C ALA A 71 -2.10 8.80 0.11
N VAL A 72 -0.79 8.92 -0.16
CA VAL A 72 -0.16 10.18 -0.56
C VAL A 72 -0.59 10.62 -1.96
N HIS A 73 -0.87 9.68 -2.86
CA HIS A 73 -1.10 9.96 -4.28
C HIS A 73 -2.55 9.80 -4.75
N LEU A 74 -3.31 8.91 -4.10
CA LEU A 74 -4.64 8.48 -4.54
C LEU A 74 -5.76 9.07 -3.67
N ILE A 75 -5.46 9.40 -2.40
CA ILE A 75 -6.46 10.00 -1.51
C ILE A 75 -6.28 11.53 -1.55
N PRO A 76 -7.32 12.31 -1.89
CA PRO A 76 -7.27 13.75 -1.77
C PRO A 76 -6.92 14.16 -0.33
N ALA A 77 -5.94 15.06 -0.17
CA ALA A 77 -5.52 15.61 1.12
C ALA A 77 -6.67 16.20 1.96
N PHE A 78 -7.83 16.49 1.33
CA PHE A 78 -9.02 17.01 1.99
C PHE A 78 -9.72 15.98 2.91
N LEU A 79 -9.59 14.68 2.65
CA LEU A 79 -10.24 13.62 3.45
C LEU A 79 -9.54 13.35 4.80
N CYS A 80 -8.31 13.83 4.99
CA CYS A 80 -7.55 13.70 6.23
C CYS A 80 -7.35 15.05 6.93
N LYS A 81 -8.35 15.92 6.97
CA LYS A 81 -8.42 16.91 8.06
C LYS A 81 -8.86 16.19 9.32
N LYS A 82 -7.92 15.64 10.09
CA LYS A 82 -8.20 15.45 11.52
C LYS A 82 -8.63 16.82 12.07
N PRO A 83 -9.75 16.95 12.80
CA PRO A 83 -9.96 18.15 13.59
C PRO A 83 -8.75 18.25 14.51
N ALA A 84 -7.99 19.34 14.39
CA ALA A 84 -6.92 19.64 15.33
C ALA A 84 -7.54 19.61 16.72
N ARG A 85 -7.15 18.63 17.55
CA ARG A 85 -7.42 18.68 18.99
C ARG A 85 -6.75 19.96 19.45
N LYS A 86 -7.55 21.00 19.70
CA LYS A 86 -7.07 22.15 20.47
C LYS A 86 -6.72 21.58 21.83
N ASN A 87 -5.42 21.48 22.13
CA ASN A 87 -4.95 21.32 23.49
C ASN A 87 -5.36 22.58 24.25
N GLY A 88 -6.59 22.57 24.76
CA GLY A 88 -7.02 23.50 25.80
C GLY A 88 -6.35 23.05 27.09
N VAL A 89 -5.32 23.78 27.47
CA VAL A 89 -4.68 23.72 28.78
C VAL A 89 -5.76 23.86 29.84
N ALA A 90 -5.86 22.85 30.72
CA ALA A 90 -6.54 23.01 32.00
C ALA A 90 -5.59 23.79 32.91
N THR A 91 -5.86 25.08 33.06
CA THR A 91 -5.47 25.92 34.20
C THR A 91 -6.66 26.79 34.54
#